data_AF-A0AA86QIC0-F1
#
_entry.id   AF-A0AA86QIC0-F1
#
_cell.length_a   1.000
_cell.length_b   1.000
_cell.length_c   1.000
_cell.angle_alpha   90.00
_cell.angle_beta   90.00
_cell.angle_gamma   90.00
#
_symmetry.space_group_name_H-M   'P 1'
#
loop_
_entity.id
_entity.type
_entity.pdbx_description
1 polymer ?
#
loop_
_entity_poly.entity_id
_entity_poly.type
_entity_poly.pdbx_seq_one_letter_code
_entity_poly.pdbx_strand_id
1 'polypeptide(L)'
;MAPEFPYKYKAVHPFLHLPPKFDIINSPMRFLSIVLGVVVAPVTMIAVALFYFICGLFLSLVEKTVSDHETPFTGFRKAFANAVIVLQWRLIIHVQRMFLVRVDKKKFNKDAHVLISNHQNMDDVAIHGIFHQPVYLARDDMIDAYGIGKVLRASRSFLVNQKTSNTHLHEQMKQRSKNDIIQIFPEGTVTAQHCVIRFKPGAFKLDQLVQPVAITYHTALPSEWLCEKGFKHIYDLACNLFSITTYKYLDVIENETPDQAGKRLAEALGVEYLPYTSNDWLYFSGKSDDLSKCTKEYLQDFGWMGQQKDYQEMCKQKKKNPLYYWDKKTLGVE
;
A
#
# COMPACT_ATOMS: atom_id res chain seq x y z
N MET A 1 17.97 -4.97 -19.94
CA MET A 1 16.68 -5.71 -19.99
C MET A 1 16.42 -6.24 -18.59
N ALA A 2 15.19 -6.14 -18.09
CA ALA A 2 14.84 -6.82 -16.83
C ALA A 2 15.01 -8.34 -17.03
N PRO A 3 15.48 -9.08 -16.01
CA PRO A 3 15.59 -10.53 -16.12
C PRO A 3 14.22 -11.14 -16.42
N GLU A 4 14.21 -12.26 -17.15
CA GLU A 4 12.98 -13.01 -17.43
C GLU A 4 12.27 -13.39 -16.12
N PHE A 5 10.94 -13.50 -16.16
CA PHE A 5 10.18 -13.90 -14.98
C PHE A 5 10.36 -15.40 -14.72
N PRO A 6 10.84 -15.82 -13.54
CA PRO A 6 11.34 -17.19 -13.36
C PRO A 6 10.26 -18.22 -12.98
N TYR A 7 9.00 -17.82 -12.84
CA TYR A 7 7.93 -18.68 -12.32
C TYR A 7 6.78 -18.85 -13.31
N LYS A 8 6.10 -20.00 -13.22
CA LYS A 8 4.77 -20.15 -13.82
C LYS A 8 3.77 -19.33 -13.02
N TYR A 9 2.80 -18.72 -13.71
CA TYR A 9 1.76 -17.91 -13.09
C TYR A 9 0.41 -18.15 -13.76
N LYS A 10 -0.67 -17.88 -13.02
CA LYS A 10 -2.00 -17.75 -13.59
C LYS A 10 -2.36 -16.27 -13.73
N ALA A 11 -2.65 -15.83 -14.96
CA ALA A 11 -3.04 -14.45 -15.21
C ALA A 11 -4.30 -14.07 -14.42
N VAL A 12 -4.15 -13.06 -13.56
CA VAL A 12 -5.23 -12.38 -12.85
C VAL A 12 -4.92 -10.89 -12.86
N HIS A 13 -5.94 -10.06 -13.02
CA HIS A 13 -5.72 -8.63 -13.18
C HIS A 13 -5.30 -8.00 -11.84
N PRO A 14 -4.12 -7.34 -11.74
CA PRO A 14 -3.61 -6.84 -10.47
C PRO A 14 -4.21 -5.51 -10.02
N PHE A 15 -4.87 -4.79 -10.94
CA PHE A 15 -5.36 -3.41 -10.70
C PHE A 15 -6.89 -3.29 -10.76
N LEU A 16 -7.61 -4.41 -10.70
CA LEU A 16 -9.08 -4.45 -10.67
C LEU A 16 -9.53 -5.51 -9.68
N HIS A 17 -10.67 -5.29 -9.04
CA HIS A 17 -11.26 -6.26 -8.12
C HIS A 17 -11.75 -7.50 -8.88
N LEU A 18 -11.72 -8.66 -8.25
CA LEU A 18 -12.44 -9.81 -8.79
C LEU A 18 -13.94 -9.67 -8.50
N PRO A 19 -14.82 -10.03 -9.45
CA PRO A 19 -16.26 -10.00 -9.21
C PRO A 19 -16.63 -10.73 -7.92
N PRO A 20 -17.48 -10.14 -7.06
CA PRO A 20 -17.82 -10.75 -5.79
C PRO A 20 -18.54 -12.06 -6.07
N LYS A 21 -17.98 -13.17 -5.58
CA LYS A 21 -18.73 -14.44 -5.53
C LYS A 21 -19.76 -14.34 -4.42
N PHE A 22 -20.95 -14.88 -4.67
CA PHE A 22 -21.98 -15.00 -3.63
C PHE A 22 -21.44 -15.92 -2.54
N ASP A 23 -21.51 -15.43 -1.30
CA ASP A 23 -21.04 -16.11 -0.10
C ASP A 23 -22.11 -15.92 0.98
N ILE A 24 -22.67 -17.01 1.48
CA ILE A 24 -23.80 -17.01 2.42
C ILE A 24 -23.47 -16.27 3.71
N ILE A 25 -22.20 -16.28 4.13
CA ILE A 25 -21.73 -15.68 5.38
C ILE A 25 -21.37 -14.21 5.15
N ASN A 26 -20.69 -13.89 4.04
CA ASN A 26 -20.24 -12.53 3.76
C ASN A 26 -21.33 -11.63 3.17
N SER A 27 -22.37 -12.19 2.54
CA SER A 27 -23.43 -11.40 1.90
C SER A 27 -24.24 -10.53 2.89
N PRO A 28 -24.68 -11.04 4.07
CA PRO A 28 -25.33 -10.21 5.08
C PRO A 28 -24.42 -9.10 5.62
N MET A 29 -23.15 -9.41 5.90
CA MET A 29 -22.18 -8.42 6.39
C MET A 29 -21.89 -7.33 5.37
N ARG A 30 -21.80 -7.68 4.08
CA ARG A 30 -21.70 -6.73 2.97
C ARG A 30 -22.91 -5.82 2.91
N PHE A 31 -24.11 -6.39 2.98
CA PHE A 31 -25.34 -5.62 2.98
C PHE A 31 -25.38 -4.63 4.16
N LEU A 32 -25.10 -5.11 5.38
CA LEU A 32 -25.03 -4.25 6.57
C LEU A 32 -23.97 -3.15 6.42
N SER A 33 -22.79 -3.47 5.89
CA SER A 33 -21.73 -2.48 5.65
C SER A 33 -22.14 -1.41 4.64
N ILE A 34 -22.93 -1.77 3.63
CA ILE A 34 -23.48 -0.80 2.67
C ILE A 34 -24.54 0.08 3.33
N VAL A 35 -25.49 -0.50 4.07
CA VAL A 35 -26.62 0.25 4.66
C VAL A 35 -26.16 1.12 5.83
N LEU A 36 -25.46 0.54 6.80
CA LEU A 36 -24.99 1.27 7.98
C LEU A 36 -23.80 2.16 7.65
N GLY A 37 -23.00 1.79 6.65
CA GLY A 37 -21.86 2.59 6.16
C GLY A 37 -22.26 4.00 5.76
N VAL A 38 -23.48 4.22 5.26
CA VAL A 38 -23.98 5.58 4.94
C VAL A 38 -23.92 6.53 6.14
N VAL A 39 -24.17 6.02 7.35
CA VAL A 39 -24.14 6.79 8.59
C VAL A 39 -22.78 6.69 9.27
N VAL A 40 -22.18 5.51 9.29
CA VAL A 40 -20.92 5.23 10.00
C VAL A 40 -19.72 5.85 9.30
N ALA A 41 -19.69 5.87 7.97
CA ALA A 41 -18.55 6.37 7.21
C ALA A 41 -18.29 7.87 7.45
N PRO A 42 -19.27 8.78 7.36
CA PRO A 42 -19.06 10.20 7.68
C PRO A 42 -18.49 10.43 9.09
N VAL A 43 -19.03 9.73 10.10
CA VAL A 43 -18.54 9.83 11.49
C VAL A 43 -17.10 9.37 11.59
N THR A 44 -16.76 8.24 10.96
CA THR A 44 -15.40 7.69 10.92
C THR A 44 -14.44 8.68 10.25
N MET A 45 -14.81 9.24 9.11
CA MET A 45 -13.99 10.20 8.36
C MET A 45 -13.75 11.49 9.14
N ILE A 46 -14.78 12.03 9.81
CA ILE A 46 -14.66 13.20 10.69
C ILE A 46 -13.70 12.91 11.84
N ALA A 47 -13.83 11.74 12.48
CA ALA A 47 -12.95 11.33 13.57
C ALA A 47 -11.50 11.19 13.11
N VAL A 48 -11.25 10.55 11.96
CA VAL A 48 -9.90 10.44 11.35
C VAL A 48 -9.32 11.83 11.06
N ALA A 49 -10.10 12.73 10.46
CA ALA A 49 -9.68 14.10 10.20
C ALA A 49 -9.35 14.87 11.49
N LEU A 50 -10.18 14.72 12.53
CA LEU A 50 -9.96 15.32 13.85
C LEU A 50 -8.67 14.79 14.50
N PHE A 51 -8.41 13.48 14.40
CA PHE A 51 -7.19 12.89 14.92
C PHE A 51 -5.96 13.44 14.18
N TYR A 52 -5.98 13.51 12.85
CA TYR A 52 -4.88 14.16 12.10
C TYR A 52 -4.69 15.61 12.51
N PHE A 53 -5.81 16.32 12.76
CA PHE A 53 -5.76 17.69 13.21
C PHE A 53 -5.05 17.82 14.57
N ILE A 54 -5.49 17.05 15.57
CA ILE A 54 -4.92 17.03 16.92
C ILE A 54 -3.45 16.59 16.89
N CYS A 55 -3.11 15.55 16.13
CA CYS A 55 -1.73 15.10 15.94
C CYS A 55 -0.85 16.23 15.38
N GLY A 56 -1.34 16.98 14.40
CA GLY A 56 -0.65 18.13 13.83
C GLY A 56 -0.35 19.23 14.86
N LEU A 57 -1.30 19.51 15.77
CA LEU A 57 -1.10 20.47 16.86
C LEU A 57 0.01 20.01 17.82
N PHE A 58 -0.03 18.76 18.28
CA PHE A 58 0.97 18.23 19.20
C PHE A 58 2.37 18.18 18.57
N LEU A 59 2.49 17.73 17.32
CA LEU A 59 3.78 17.70 16.63
C LEU A 59 4.35 19.12 16.42
N SER A 60 3.49 20.13 16.27
CA SER A 60 3.93 21.52 16.15
C SER A 60 4.59 22.05 17.43
N LEU A 61 4.37 21.44 18.60
CA LEU A 61 5.00 21.83 19.87
C LEU A 61 6.49 21.46 19.93
N VAL A 62 6.92 20.46 19.15
CA VAL A 62 8.32 19.96 19.17
C VAL A 62 9.10 20.31 17.90
N GLU A 63 8.41 20.79 16.87
CA GLU A 63 8.98 21.28 15.62
C GLU A 63 9.61 22.66 15.84
N LYS A 64 10.89 22.83 15.47
CA LYS A 64 11.65 24.05 15.75
C LYS A 64 11.46 25.15 14.68
N THR A 65 11.23 24.78 13.43
CA THR A 65 10.88 25.65 12.28
C THR A 65 10.39 24.78 11.13
N VAL A 66 9.62 25.34 10.18
CA VAL A 66 9.14 24.63 8.97
C VAL A 66 10.30 24.21 8.04
N SER A 67 11.45 24.90 8.11
CA SER A 67 12.60 24.72 7.22
C SER A 67 13.51 23.52 7.55
N ASP A 68 13.30 22.83 8.67
CA ASP A 68 14.20 21.80 9.15
C ASP A 68 13.63 20.38 8.92
N HIS A 69 13.41 20.02 7.65
CA HIS A 69 13.03 18.64 7.28
C HIS A 69 14.19 17.66 7.51
N GLU A 70 15.44 18.12 7.42
CA GLU A 70 16.63 17.27 7.39
C GLU A 70 17.10 16.83 8.79
N THR A 71 16.97 17.67 9.83
CA THR A 71 17.57 17.35 11.14
C THR A 71 16.68 16.43 11.98
N PRO A 72 17.08 15.18 12.30
CA PRO A 72 16.22 14.28 13.08
C PRO A 72 15.91 14.84 14.48
N PHE A 73 14.70 14.56 14.97
CA PHE A 73 14.44 14.78 16.39
C PHE A 73 15.32 13.87 17.24
N THR A 74 15.79 14.39 18.38
CA THR A 74 16.63 13.67 19.34
C THR A 74 16.05 13.76 20.75
N GLY A 75 16.46 12.82 21.61
CA GLY A 75 16.07 12.78 23.03
C GLY A 75 14.55 12.81 23.25
N PHE A 76 14.11 13.67 24.18
CA PHE A 76 12.70 13.82 24.54
C PHE A 76 11.78 14.15 23.35
N ARG A 77 12.27 14.95 22.38
CA ARG A 77 11.46 15.35 21.22
C ARG A 77 11.13 14.17 20.32
N LYS A 78 12.12 13.28 20.09
CA LYS A 78 11.90 12.03 19.34
C LYS A 78 10.89 11.15 20.07
N ALA A 79 11.10 10.95 21.38
CA ALA A 79 10.20 10.12 22.20
C ALA A 79 8.76 10.66 22.18
N PHE A 80 8.58 11.97 22.35
CA PHE A 80 7.26 12.62 22.31
C PHE A 80 6.60 12.49 20.94
N ALA A 81 7.30 12.84 19.86
CA ALA A 81 6.76 12.74 18.50
C ALA A 81 6.35 11.29 18.18
N ASN A 82 7.19 10.32 18.52
CA ASN A 82 6.92 8.90 18.32
C ASN A 82 5.69 8.44 19.11
N ALA A 83 5.54 8.87 20.36
CA ALA A 83 4.37 8.56 21.18
C ALA A 83 3.07 9.13 20.58
N VAL A 84 3.09 10.40 20.16
CA VAL A 84 1.95 11.07 19.51
C VAL A 84 1.57 10.35 18.22
N ILE A 85 2.54 10.01 17.36
CA ILE A 85 2.31 9.34 16.08
C ILE A 85 1.76 7.92 16.28
N VAL A 86 2.28 7.13 17.23
CA VAL A 86 1.73 5.79 17.49
C VAL A 86 0.34 5.84 18.09
N LEU A 87 0.08 6.78 19.00
CA LEU A 87 -1.27 6.97 19.53
C LEU A 87 -2.25 7.34 18.40
N GLN A 88 -1.85 8.27 17.54
CA GLN A 88 -2.61 8.67 16.36
C GLN A 88 -2.95 7.48 15.46
N TRP A 89 -1.96 6.66 15.12
CA TRP A 89 -2.22 5.48 14.28
C TRP A 89 -3.15 4.49 14.96
N ARG A 90 -2.98 4.24 16.26
CA ARG A 90 -3.89 3.36 17.02
C ARG A 90 -5.33 3.89 17.02
N LEU A 91 -5.52 5.20 17.18
CA LEU A 91 -6.84 5.83 17.16
C LEU A 91 -7.49 5.74 15.78
N ILE A 92 -6.73 5.98 14.69
CA ILE A 92 -7.20 5.81 13.32
C ILE A 92 -7.66 4.37 13.06
N ILE A 93 -6.82 3.37 13.37
CA ILE A 93 -7.16 1.95 13.17
C ILE A 93 -8.35 1.54 14.04
N HIS A 94 -8.43 2.05 15.27
CA HIS A 94 -9.55 1.77 16.18
C HIS A 94 -10.88 2.35 15.67
N VAL A 95 -10.91 3.61 15.24
CA VAL A 95 -12.17 4.22 14.77
C VAL A 95 -12.65 3.62 13.45
N GLN A 96 -11.73 3.10 12.63
CA GLN A 96 -12.04 2.29 11.46
C GLN A 96 -12.51 0.86 11.81
N ARG A 97 -12.60 0.51 13.10
CA ARG A 97 -13.06 -0.80 13.62
C ARG A 97 -12.23 -1.97 13.08
N MET A 98 -10.92 -1.73 12.93
CA MET A 98 -9.96 -2.71 12.48
C MET A 98 -9.27 -3.38 13.67
N PHE A 99 -9.46 -4.69 13.78
CA PHE A 99 -8.78 -5.53 14.77
C PHE A 99 -7.47 -6.05 14.20
N LEU A 100 -6.36 -5.57 14.74
CA LEU A 100 -5.03 -5.85 14.23
C LEU A 100 -4.39 -7.05 14.95
N VAL A 101 -4.12 -8.11 14.18
CA VAL A 101 -3.53 -9.36 14.66
C VAL A 101 -2.09 -9.47 14.16
N ARG A 102 -1.12 -9.43 15.07
CA ARG A 102 0.28 -9.72 14.74
C ARG A 102 0.53 -11.24 14.77
N VAL A 103 0.91 -11.79 13.63
CA VAL A 103 1.20 -13.21 13.42
C VAL A 103 2.71 -13.43 13.36
N ASP A 104 3.19 -14.54 13.91
CA ASP A 104 4.60 -14.92 13.89
C ASP A 104 5.56 -13.85 14.44
N LYS A 105 5.15 -13.12 15.49
CA LYS A 105 5.93 -12.04 16.14
C LYS A 105 7.40 -12.38 16.44
N LYS A 106 7.69 -13.66 16.72
CA LYS A 106 9.04 -14.15 17.03
C LYS A 106 9.98 -14.15 15.82
N LYS A 107 9.44 -14.11 14.59
CA LYS A 107 10.23 -14.04 13.36
C LYS A 107 10.75 -12.64 13.04
N PHE A 108 10.24 -11.61 13.71
CA PHE A 108 10.74 -10.25 13.52
C PHE A 108 12.22 -10.17 13.93
N ASN A 109 13.08 -9.90 12.95
CA ASN A 109 14.49 -9.66 13.17
C ASN A 109 14.74 -8.17 13.44
N LYS A 110 15.32 -7.85 14.60
CA LYS A 110 15.63 -6.47 14.99
C LYS A 110 16.79 -5.86 14.20
N ASP A 111 17.66 -6.71 13.65
CA ASP A 111 18.80 -6.30 12.84
C ASP A 111 18.40 -6.08 11.36
N ALA A 112 17.15 -6.39 11.01
CA ALA A 112 16.58 -6.10 9.69
C ALA A 112 16.00 -4.68 9.65
N HIS A 113 16.81 -3.76 9.12
CA HIS A 113 16.44 -2.35 9.01
C HIS A 113 15.71 -1.99 7.71
N VAL A 114 15.43 -2.97 6.85
CA VAL A 114 14.57 -2.80 5.68
C VAL A 114 13.37 -3.71 5.83
N LEU A 115 12.19 -3.13 6.01
CA LEU A 115 10.93 -3.85 5.95
C LEU A 115 10.36 -3.77 4.52
N ILE A 116 9.84 -4.89 4.04
CA ILE A 116 9.05 -4.92 2.80
C ILE A 116 7.69 -5.56 3.06
N SER A 117 6.66 -5.11 2.35
CA SER A 117 5.36 -5.76 2.37
C SER A 117 4.60 -5.58 1.06
N ASN A 118 3.54 -6.36 0.89
CA ASN A 118 2.50 -6.04 -0.10
C ASN A 118 1.88 -4.66 0.20
N HIS A 119 1.30 -4.03 -0.82
CA HIS A 119 0.66 -2.72 -0.69
C HIS A 119 -0.76 -2.73 -1.27
N GLN A 120 -1.75 -2.52 -0.40
CA GLN A 120 -3.17 -2.64 -0.74
C GLN A 120 -3.94 -1.34 -0.54
N ASN A 121 -3.59 -0.52 0.46
CA ASN A 121 -4.24 0.77 0.69
C ASN A 121 -3.41 1.67 1.61
N MET A 122 -3.98 2.80 2.03
CA MET A 122 -3.31 3.77 2.90
C MET A 122 -3.10 3.29 4.34
N ASP A 123 -3.90 2.35 4.85
CA ASP A 123 -3.78 1.83 6.22
C ASP A 123 -2.51 1.00 6.40
N ASP A 124 -1.91 0.48 5.33
CA ASP A 124 -0.62 -0.22 5.39
C ASP A 124 0.44 0.63 6.09
N VAL A 125 0.47 1.94 5.79
CA VAL A 125 1.39 2.92 6.41
C VAL A 125 1.09 3.11 7.90
N ALA A 126 -0.19 3.16 8.27
CA ALA A 126 -0.59 3.29 9.68
C ALA A 126 -0.20 2.03 10.47
N ILE A 127 -0.45 0.85 9.91
CA ILE A 127 -0.16 -0.44 10.56
C ILE A 127 1.34 -0.62 10.79
N HIS A 128 2.18 -0.37 9.77
CA HIS A 128 3.63 -0.35 9.93
C HIS A 128 4.07 0.71 10.95
N GLY A 129 3.43 1.89 10.94
CA GLY A 129 3.66 2.96 11.89
C GLY A 129 3.39 2.58 13.35
N ILE A 130 2.37 1.75 13.62
CA ILE A 130 2.05 1.24 14.97
C ILE A 130 3.16 0.33 15.50
N PHE A 131 3.78 -0.49 14.64
CA PHE A 131 4.71 -1.53 15.08
C PHE A 131 6.17 -1.13 15.04
N HIS A 132 6.56 -0.33 14.06
CA HIS A 132 7.97 -0.08 13.76
C HIS A 132 8.33 1.39 13.58
N GLN A 133 7.34 2.29 13.46
CA GLN A 133 7.56 3.72 13.17
C GLN A 133 8.60 3.95 12.06
N PRO A 134 8.51 3.26 10.91
CA PRO A 134 9.57 3.29 9.93
C PRO A 134 9.58 4.62 9.17
N VAL A 135 10.69 4.87 8.48
CA VAL A 135 10.83 5.93 7.48
C VAL A 135 10.21 5.45 6.17
N TYR A 136 9.39 6.29 5.54
CA TYR A 136 8.72 5.96 4.27
C TYR A 136 9.28 6.76 3.10
N LEU A 137 8.90 6.33 1.89
CA LEU A 137 8.96 7.17 0.70
C LEU A 137 7.56 7.75 0.50
N ALA A 138 7.45 9.07 0.44
CA ALA A 138 6.20 9.79 0.26
C ALA A 138 6.32 10.79 -0.89
N ARG A 139 5.22 11.08 -1.59
CA ARG A 139 5.22 12.14 -2.59
C ARG A 139 5.47 13.49 -1.92
N ASP A 140 6.23 14.35 -2.59
CA ASP A 140 6.59 15.66 -2.05
C ASP A 140 5.36 16.51 -1.70
N ASP A 141 4.32 16.49 -2.54
CA ASP A 141 3.08 17.25 -2.32
C ASP A 141 2.28 16.83 -1.08
N MET A 142 2.56 15.66 -0.49
CA MET A 142 1.93 15.25 0.77
C MET A 142 2.45 16.02 1.98
N ILE A 143 3.59 16.72 1.86
CA ILE A 143 4.17 17.48 2.98
C ILE A 143 3.35 18.70 3.40
N ASP A 144 2.50 19.20 2.51
CA ASP A 144 1.65 20.36 2.72
C ASP A 144 0.28 19.98 3.32
N ALA A 145 -0.08 18.69 3.30
CA ALA A 145 -1.31 18.21 3.90
C ALA A 145 -1.27 18.34 5.43
N TYR A 146 -2.28 18.98 6.02
CA TYR A 146 -2.34 19.17 7.47
C TYR A 146 -2.38 17.82 8.21
N GLY A 147 -1.63 17.72 9.32
CA GLY A 147 -1.44 16.47 10.04
C GLY A 147 -0.46 15.52 9.35
N ILE A 148 -0.76 15.08 8.12
CA ILE A 148 0.08 14.14 7.35
C ILE A 148 1.50 14.71 7.16
N GLY A 149 1.62 15.95 6.70
CA GLY A 149 2.91 16.60 6.50
C GLY A 149 3.73 16.75 7.78
N LYS A 150 3.06 16.92 8.93
CA LYS A 150 3.73 16.94 10.24
C LYS A 150 4.28 15.56 10.61
N VAL A 151 3.52 14.49 10.34
CA VAL A 151 3.99 13.11 10.53
C VAL A 151 5.15 12.79 9.60
N LEU A 152 5.09 13.21 8.32
CA LEU A 152 6.19 13.04 7.35
C LEU A 152 7.47 13.76 7.81
N ARG A 153 7.36 15.02 8.24
CA ARG A 153 8.48 15.78 8.83
C ARG A 153 9.04 15.09 10.06
N ALA A 154 8.19 14.70 11.01
CA ALA A 154 8.61 14.08 12.26
C ALA A 154 9.28 12.70 12.05
N SER A 155 8.79 11.91 11.10
CA SER A 155 9.40 10.62 10.71
C SER A 155 10.63 10.77 9.79
N ARG A 156 10.85 11.97 9.24
CA ARG A 156 11.93 12.26 8.27
C ARG A 156 11.80 11.37 7.03
N SER A 157 10.57 11.19 6.57
CA SER A 157 10.26 10.39 5.38
C SER A 157 10.85 11.02 4.12
N PHE A 158 11.35 10.20 3.20
CA PHE A 158 11.93 10.66 1.95
C PHE A 158 10.83 11.22 1.05
N LEU A 159 10.98 12.46 0.63
CA LEU A 159 10.06 13.12 -0.29
C LEU A 159 10.52 12.87 -1.72
N VAL A 160 9.62 12.33 -2.54
CA VAL A 160 9.91 11.97 -3.93
C VAL A 160 9.03 12.73 -4.89
N ASN A 161 9.65 13.21 -5.97
CA ASN A 161 8.96 13.83 -7.10
C ASN A 161 9.65 13.46 -8.42
N GLN A 162 9.16 14.00 -9.53
CA GLN A 162 9.67 13.68 -10.86
C GLN A 162 11.14 14.08 -11.08
N LYS A 163 11.68 15.00 -10.28
CA LYS A 163 13.07 15.49 -10.36
C LYS A 163 14.00 14.74 -9.40
N THR A 164 13.47 13.94 -8.48
CA THR A 164 14.27 13.18 -7.53
C THR A 164 15.12 12.14 -8.27
N SER A 165 16.44 12.23 -8.12
CA SER A 165 17.35 11.22 -8.67
C SER A 165 17.21 9.90 -7.90
N ASN A 166 16.90 8.81 -8.62
CA ASN A 166 16.81 7.46 -8.04
C ASN A 166 18.12 7.04 -7.37
N THR A 167 19.27 7.41 -7.95
CA THR A 167 20.59 7.08 -7.38
C THR A 167 20.82 7.80 -6.07
N HIS A 168 20.54 9.11 -6.04
CA HIS A 168 20.72 9.91 -4.83
C HIS A 168 19.78 9.45 -3.70
N LEU A 169 18.50 9.20 -4.03
CA LEU A 169 17.53 8.68 -3.08
C LEU A 169 17.99 7.32 -2.50
N HIS A 170 18.48 6.43 -3.35
CA HIS A 170 18.97 5.12 -2.93
C HIS A 170 20.19 5.23 -2.00
N GLU A 171 21.13 6.14 -2.27
CA GLU A 171 22.26 6.42 -1.38
C GLU A 171 21.79 6.97 -0.02
N GLN A 172 20.84 7.91 -0.02
CA GLN A 172 20.26 8.44 1.22
C GLN A 172 19.56 7.34 2.03
N MET A 173 18.77 6.48 1.38
CA MET A 173 18.14 5.33 2.01
C MET A 173 19.17 4.38 2.62
N LYS A 174 20.25 4.07 1.89
CA LYS A 174 21.34 3.21 2.37
C LYS A 174 22.04 3.78 3.60
N GLN A 175 22.22 5.09 3.68
CA GLN A 175 22.80 5.72 4.88
C GLN A 175 21.80 5.73 6.03
N ARG A 176 20.52 6.03 5.77
CA ARG A 176 19.47 6.09 6.78
C ARG A 176 19.19 4.72 7.40
N SER A 177 19.21 3.66 6.60
CA SER A 177 18.95 2.29 7.04
C SER A 177 19.98 1.75 8.02
N LYS A 178 21.11 2.45 8.25
CA LYS A 178 22.06 2.07 9.30
C LYS A 178 21.52 2.33 10.71
N ASN A 179 20.61 3.29 10.87
CA ASN A 179 20.15 3.76 12.17
C ASN A 179 18.62 3.69 12.36
N ASP A 180 17.87 3.64 11.26
CA ASP A 180 16.41 3.66 11.30
C ASP A 180 15.85 2.58 10.36
N ILE A 181 14.70 2.03 10.74
CA ILE A 181 13.97 1.08 9.89
C ILE A 181 13.35 1.85 8.72
N ILE A 182 13.54 1.36 7.50
CA ILE A 182 12.89 1.87 6.28
C ILE A 182 11.84 0.86 5.84
N GLN A 183 10.61 1.33 5.60
CA GLN A 183 9.55 0.52 5.00
C GLN A 183 9.45 0.82 3.51
N ILE A 184 9.52 -0.22 2.69
CA ILE A 184 9.44 -0.12 1.23
C ILE A 184 8.33 -1.05 0.75
N PHE A 185 7.47 -0.53 -0.13
CA PHE A 185 6.51 -1.34 -0.88
C PHE A 185 7.13 -1.68 -2.24
N PRO A 186 7.77 -2.86 -2.40
CA PRO A 186 8.58 -3.16 -3.58
C PRO A 186 7.75 -3.35 -4.86
N GLU A 187 6.43 -3.58 -4.76
CA GLU A 187 5.50 -3.52 -5.89
C GLU A 187 5.52 -2.15 -6.58
N GLY A 188 5.81 -1.09 -5.81
CA GLY A 188 5.91 0.29 -6.31
C GLY A 188 4.56 0.92 -6.67
N THR A 189 3.45 0.23 -6.35
CA THR A 189 2.08 0.72 -6.45
C THR A 189 1.17 -0.13 -5.56
N VAL A 190 -0.08 0.29 -5.42
CA VAL A 190 -1.12 -0.49 -4.74
C VAL A 190 -1.66 -1.56 -5.69
N THR A 191 -1.85 -2.77 -5.20
CA THR A 191 -2.34 -3.93 -5.95
C THR A 191 -3.49 -4.62 -5.22
N ALA A 192 -4.22 -5.45 -5.97
CA ALA A 192 -5.36 -6.20 -5.45
C ALA A 192 -4.91 -7.32 -4.49
N GLN A 193 -5.73 -7.66 -3.50
CA GLN A 193 -5.37 -8.65 -2.47
C GLN A 193 -5.11 -10.04 -3.03
N HIS A 194 -5.71 -10.38 -4.19
CA HIS A 194 -5.63 -11.71 -4.79
C HIS A 194 -4.34 -11.97 -5.58
N CYS A 195 -3.36 -11.08 -5.51
CA CYS A 195 -2.06 -11.26 -6.16
C CYS A 195 -0.95 -10.42 -5.52
N VAL A 196 0.29 -10.74 -5.88
CA VAL A 196 1.46 -9.90 -5.64
C VAL A 196 2.17 -9.69 -6.98
N ILE A 197 2.47 -8.45 -7.35
CA ILE A 197 3.20 -8.17 -8.59
C ILE A 197 4.72 -8.20 -8.36
N ARG A 198 5.50 -8.20 -9.45
CA ARG A 198 6.95 -8.34 -9.39
C ARG A 198 7.60 -7.21 -8.59
N PHE A 199 8.55 -7.59 -7.75
CA PHE A 199 9.23 -6.66 -6.85
C PHE A 199 10.34 -5.89 -7.55
N LYS A 200 10.39 -4.58 -7.32
CA LYS A 200 11.52 -3.75 -7.70
C LYS A 200 12.75 -4.12 -6.85
N PRO A 201 13.96 -4.07 -7.42
CA PRO A 201 15.17 -4.49 -6.71
C PRO A 201 15.69 -3.46 -5.70
N GLY A 202 15.10 -2.26 -5.61
CA GLY A 202 15.65 -1.15 -4.83
C GLY A 202 15.85 -1.46 -3.34
N ALA A 203 14.90 -2.15 -2.71
CA ALA A 203 14.99 -2.53 -1.29
C ALA A 203 16.17 -3.49 -1.02
N PHE A 204 16.50 -4.35 -1.99
CA PHE A 204 17.50 -5.42 -1.88
C PHE A 204 18.91 -4.95 -2.24
N LYS A 205 19.10 -3.65 -2.54
CA LYS A 205 20.39 -3.05 -2.88
C LYS A 205 20.93 -2.11 -1.79
N LEU A 206 20.29 -2.09 -0.62
CA LEU A 206 20.63 -1.21 0.49
C LEU A 206 21.72 -1.76 1.42
N ASP A 207 22.28 -2.94 1.15
CA ASP A 207 23.24 -3.65 2.01
C ASP A 207 22.73 -3.82 3.45
N GLN A 208 21.45 -4.16 3.60
CA GLN A 208 20.79 -4.43 4.87
C GLN A 208 19.98 -5.72 4.78
N LEU A 209 19.75 -6.34 5.93
CA LEU A 209 18.80 -7.44 6.04
C LEU A 209 17.39 -6.96 5.72
N VAL A 210 16.70 -7.70 4.86
CA VAL A 210 15.33 -7.41 4.43
C VAL A 210 14.36 -8.32 5.19
N GLN A 211 13.39 -7.72 5.85
CA GLN A 211 12.33 -8.40 6.60
C GLN A 211 11.01 -8.30 5.84
N PRO A 212 10.55 -9.39 5.21
CA PRO A 212 9.24 -9.40 4.57
C PRO A 212 8.11 -9.50 5.60
N VAL A 213 7.02 -8.80 5.31
CA VAL A 213 5.79 -8.79 6.10
C VAL A 213 4.60 -8.94 5.15
N ALA A 214 3.74 -9.92 5.41
CA ALA A 214 2.46 -10.07 4.75
C ALA A 214 1.36 -9.35 5.53
N ILE A 215 0.64 -8.47 4.85
CA ILE A 215 -0.56 -7.80 5.38
C ILE A 215 -1.78 -8.39 4.68
N THR A 216 -2.79 -8.76 5.44
CA THR A 216 -4.05 -9.28 4.90
C THR A 216 -5.21 -8.63 5.61
N TYR A 217 -6.07 -7.96 4.86
CA TYR A 217 -7.35 -7.42 5.31
C TYR A 217 -8.45 -8.45 5.12
N HIS A 218 -9.19 -8.75 6.17
CA HIS A 218 -10.41 -9.56 6.12
C HIS A 218 -11.59 -8.63 6.36
N THR A 219 -12.14 -8.11 5.25
CA THR A 219 -13.20 -7.11 5.23
C THR A 219 -14.42 -7.61 4.47
N ALA A 220 -15.59 -7.05 4.78
CA ALA A 220 -16.80 -7.37 4.04
C ALA A 220 -16.79 -6.71 2.66
N LEU A 221 -16.39 -5.44 2.59
CA LEU A 221 -16.21 -4.66 1.37
C LEU A 221 -14.73 -4.66 0.96
N PRO A 222 -14.41 -4.62 -0.34
CA PRO A 222 -13.03 -4.51 -0.80
C PRO A 222 -12.31 -3.33 -0.12
N SER A 223 -11.07 -3.55 0.28
CA SER A 223 -10.26 -2.56 0.98
C SER A 223 -9.13 -2.01 0.13
N GLU A 224 -8.95 -2.49 -1.09
CA GLU A 224 -7.83 -2.14 -1.95
C GLU A 224 -8.08 -0.82 -2.69
N TRP A 225 -7.07 0.05 -2.75
CA TRP A 225 -7.16 1.32 -3.47
C TRP A 225 -6.65 1.16 -4.90
N LEU A 226 -7.49 0.57 -5.76
CA LEU A 226 -7.10 0.26 -7.12
C LEU A 226 -7.41 1.44 -8.06
N CYS A 227 -8.64 1.45 -8.56
CA CYS A 227 -9.09 2.33 -9.64
C CYS A 227 -10.00 3.46 -9.15
N GLU A 228 -10.30 3.47 -7.86
CA GLU A 228 -11.20 4.41 -7.21
C GLU A 228 -10.57 5.79 -7.04
N LYS A 229 -11.40 6.83 -7.10
CA LYS A 229 -11.01 8.16 -6.64
C LYS A 229 -10.74 8.14 -5.14
N GLY A 230 -9.74 8.89 -4.68
CA GLY A 230 -9.31 8.86 -3.27
C GLY A 230 -10.43 9.06 -2.26
N PHE A 231 -11.30 10.06 -2.45
CA PHE A 231 -12.43 10.27 -1.53
C PHE A 231 -13.40 9.07 -1.49
N LYS A 232 -13.71 8.48 -2.65
CA LYS A 232 -14.58 7.30 -2.75
C LYS A 232 -13.95 6.12 -2.02
N HIS A 233 -12.65 5.92 -2.19
CA HIS A 233 -11.92 4.85 -1.51
C HIS A 233 -11.93 5.03 0.01
N ILE A 234 -11.66 6.25 0.52
CA ILE A 234 -11.73 6.55 1.96
C ILE A 234 -13.13 6.28 2.50
N TYR A 235 -14.17 6.68 1.76
CA TYR A 235 -15.55 6.40 2.13
C TYR A 235 -15.84 4.88 2.16
N ASP A 236 -15.35 4.12 1.18
CA ASP A 236 -15.52 2.67 1.13
C ASP A 236 -14.83 1.94 2.28
N LEU A 237 -13.60 2.35 2.62
CA LEU A 237 -12.90 1.88 3.82
C LEU A 237 -13.73 2.15 5.07
N ALA A 238 -14.24 3.37 5.21
CA ALA A 238 -15.04 3.80 6.35
C ALA A 238 -16.41 3.11 6.43
N CYS A 239 -16.92 2.55 5.33
CA CYS A 239 -18.13 1.73 5.30
C CYS A 239 -17.93 0.32 5.88
N ASN A 240 -16.69 -0.18 5.97
CA ASN A 240 -16.45 -1.46 6.64
C ASN A 240 -16.77 -1.32 8.15
N LEU A 241 -17.74 -2.12 8.61
CA LEU A 241 -18.16 -2.12 10.02
C LEU A 241 -17.22 -2.93 10.91
N PHE A 242 -16.52 -3.88 10.32
CA PHE A 242 -15.57 -4.74 11.00
C PHE A 242 -14.50 -5.19 10.02
N SER A 243 -13.25 -5.13 10.47
CA SER A 243 -12.10 -5.62 9.72
C SER A 243 -11.18 -6.39 10.66
N ILE A 244 -10.71 -7.56 10.25
CA ILE A 244 -9.57 -8.22 10.89
C ILE A 244 -8.39 -8.05 9.96
N THR A 245 -7.31 -7.45 10.44
CA THR A 245 -6.09 -7.30 9.65
C THR A 245 -4.98 -8.13 10.27
N THR A 246 -4.41 -9.04 9.50
CA THR A 246 -3.24 -9.81 9.94
C THR A 246 -1.96 -9.15 9.46
N TYR A 247 -1.01 -8.98 10.37
CA TYR A 247 0.35 -8.49 10.09
C TYR A 247 1.32 -9.61 10.44
N LYS A 248 1.77 -10.35 9.42
CA LYS A 248 2.54 -11.58 9.56
C LYS A 248 3.99 -11.36 9.15
N TYR A 249 4.93 -11.65 10.07
CA TYR A 249 6.36 -11.66 9.75
C TYR A 249 6.75 -12.94 9.01
N LEU A 250 7.53 -12.81 7.96
CA LEU A 250 8.20 -13.94 7.30
C LEU A 250 9.64 -14.06 7.83
N ASP A 251 10.30 -15.17 7.54
CA ASP A 251 11.72 -15.33 7.94
C ASP A 251 12.62 -14.38 7.13
N VAL A 252 13.68 -13.86 7.74
CA VAL A 252 14.74 -13.12 7.03
C VAL A 252 15.67 -14.11 6.35
N ILE A 253 15.93 -13.93 5.06
CA ILE A 253 16.87 -14.75 4.28
C ILE A 253 17.97 -13.84 3.74
N GLU A 254 19.22 -14.20 4.03
CA GLU A 254 20.38 -13.49 3.50
C GLU A 254 20.52 -13.72 1.99
N ASN A 255 20.88 -12.67 1.25
CA ASN A 255 21.06 -12.69 -0.21
C ASN A 255 19.79 -13.14 -0.98
N GLU A 256 18.60 -12.99 -0.39
CA GLU A 256 17.34 -13.25 -1.06
C GLU A 256 17.14 -12.28 -2.23
N THR A 257 16.85 -12.81 -3.41
CA THR A 257 16.53 -11.99 -4.58
C THR A 257 15.12 -11.40 -4.47
N PRO A 258 14.82 -10.27 -5.15
CA PRO A 258 13.48 -9.67 -5.13
C PRO A 258 12.38 -10.64 -5.57
N ASP A 259 12.66 -11.49 -6.58
CA ASP A 259 11.72 -12.48 -7.09
C ASP A 259 11.48 -13.63 -6.09
N GLN A 260 12.49 -14.05 -5.32
CA GLN A 260 12.33 -15.05 -4.26
C GLN A 260 11.49 -14.51 -3.10
N ALA A 261 11.80 -13.28 -2.65
CA ALA A 261 11.04 -12.62 -1.59
C ALA A 261 9.58 -12.38 -1.98
N GLY A 262 9.34 -11.91 -3.21
CA GLY A 262 8.00 -11.70 -3.75
C GLY A 262 7.21 -13.01 -3.86
N LYS A 263 7.85 -14.09 -4.32
CA LYS A 263 7.23 -15.42 -4.38
C LYS A 263 6.85 -15.94 -3.01
N ARG A 264 7.75 -15.88 -2.02
CA ARG A 264 7.47 -16.27 -0.63
C ARG A 264 6.37 -15.44 0.00
N LEU A 265 6.32 -14.13 -0.28
CA LEU A 265 5.25 -13.28 0.20
C LEU A 265 3.90 -13.70 -0.39
N ALA A 266 3.84 -13.94 -1.70
CA ALA A 266 2.64 -14.43 -2.38
C ALA A 266 2.18 -15.79 -1.82
N GLU A 267 3.11 -16.72 -1.57
CA GLU A 267 2.81 -18.01 -0.93
C GLU A 267 2.26 -17.85 0.49
N ALA A 268 2.82 -16.93 1.29
CA ALA A 268 2.34 -16.65 2.64
C ALA A 268 0.93 -16.04 2.66
N LEU A 269 0.57 -15.31 1.61
CA LEU A 269 -0.76 -14.75 1.36
C LEU A 269 -1.72 -15.74 0.70
N GLY A 270 -1.21 -16.84 0.12
CA GLY A 270 -2.00 -17.82 -0.64
C GLY A 270 -2.46 -17.32 -2.00
N VAL A 271 -1.67 -16.48 -2.67
CA VAL A 271 -2.03 -15.80 -3.92
C VAL A 271 -0.97 -15.97 -5.02
N GLU A 272 -1.31 -15.53 -6.23
CA GLU A 272 -0.41 -15.60 -7.39
C GLU A 272 0.71 -14.55 -7.30
N TYR A 273 1.94 -14.96 -7.64
CA TYR A 273 3.05 -14.05 -7.91
C TYR A 273 3.13 -13.78 -9.41
N LEU A 274 3.03 -12.53 -9.83
CA LEU A 274 2.81 -12.13 -11.21
C LEU A 274 4.03 -11.42 -11.83
N PRO A 275 4.26 -11.57 -13.14
CA PRO A 275 5.38 -10.92 -13.84
C PRO A 275 5.21 -9.41 -14.00
N TYR A 276 4.01 -8.89 -13.74
CA TYR A 276 3.64 -7.49 -13.96
C TYR A 276 4.37 -6.55 -12.99
N THR A 277 4.40 -5.27 -13.31
CA THR A 277 5.13 -4.23 -12.57
C THR A 277 4.30 -2.97 -12.41
N SER A 278 4.76 -2.03 -11.58
CA SER A 278 4.13 -0.71 -11.46
C SER A 278 4.03 0.06 -12.78
N ASN A 279 4.86 -0.24 -13.78
CA ASN A 279 4.78 0.44 -15.08
C ASN A 279 3.51 0.03 -15.83
N ASP A 280 3.07 -1.22 -15.68
CA ASP A 280 1.82 -1.70 -16.25
C ASP A 280 0.62 -0.94 -15.65
N TRP A 281 0.69 -0.63 -14.35
CA TRP A 281 -0.28 0.27 -13.70
C TRP A 281 -0.22 1.69 -14.25
N LEU A 282 0.98 2.26 -14.45
CA LEU A 282 1.11 3.62 -15.01
C LEU A 282 0.48 3.69 -16.40
N TYR A 283 0.64 2.65 -17.21
CA TYR A 283 -0.05 2.53 -18.49
C TYR A 283 -1.56 2.38 -18.32
N PHE A 284 -2.01 1.38 -17.56
CA PHE A 284 -3.44 1.10 -17.39
C PHE A 284 -4.18 2.30 -16.80
N SER A 285 -3.64 2.98 -15.79
CA SER A 285 -4.24 4.17 -15.20
C SER A 285 -4.25 5.41 -16.11
N GLY A 286 -3.63 5.35 -17.30
CA GLY A 286 -3.50 6.47 -18.21
C GLY A 286 -2.50 7.54 -17.77
N LYS A 287 -1.62 7.22 -16.81
CA LYS A 287 -0.53 8.12 -16.36
C LYS A 287 0.69 8.07 -17.27
N SER A 288 0.77 7.07 -18.14
CA SER A 288 1.81 6.94 -19.15
C SER A 288 1.24 6.28 -20.40
N ASP A 289 1.58 6.80 -21.58
CA ASP A 289 1.24 6.17 -22.86
C ASP A 289 2.39 5.31 -23.41
N ASP A 290 3.47 5.15 -22.63
CA ASP A 290 4.69 4.48 -23.05
C ASP A 290 4.58 2.95 -22.89
N LEU A 291 4.06 2.31 -23.94
CA LEU A 291 3.95 0.84 -24.04
C LEU A 291 5.30 0.12 -23.91
N SER A 292 6.43 0.78 -24.25
CA SER A 292 7.75 0.14 -24.17
C SER A 292 8.18 -0.18 -22.74
N LYS A 293 7.56 0.47 -21.75
CA LYS A 293 7.80 0.23 -20.32
C LYS A 293 6.90 -0.85 -19.72
N CYS A 294 5.85 -1.27 -20.43
CA CYS A 294 4.99 -2.35 -20.00
C CYS A 294 5.72 -3.69 -20.13
N THR A 295 5.36 -4.63 -19.27
CA THR A 295 5.81 -6.01 -19.39
C THR A 295 5.16 -6.67 -20.59
N LYS A 296 5.87 -7.58 -21.24
CA LYS A 296 5.35 -8.29 -22.42
C LYS A 296 4.15 -9.15 -22.03
N GLU A 297 4.24 -9.76 -20.86
CA GLU A 297 3.24 -10.59 -20.21
C GLU A 297 1.94 -9.80 -19.95
N TYR A 298 2.04 -8.57 -19.43
CA TYR A 298 0.84 -7.74 -19.21
C TYR A 298 0.15 -7.36 -20.52
N LEU A 299 0.91 -6.97 -21.54
CA LEU A 299 0.34 -6.63 -22.84
C LEU A 299 -0.31 -7.84 -23.51
N GLN A 300 0.27 -9.03 -23.35
CA GLN A 300 -0.31 -10.27 -23.84
C GLN A 300 -1.62 -10.63 -23.12
N ASP A 301 -1.64 -10.56 -21.80
CA ASP A 301 -2.77 -11.02 -20.98
C ASP A 301 -3.92 -9.99 -20.96
N PHE A 302 -3.59 -8.70 -20.89
CA PHE A 302 -4.53 -7.61 -20.62
C PHE A 302 -4.42 -6.41 -21.57
N GLY A 303 -3.50 -6.41 -22.54
CA GLY A 303 -3.33 -5.29 -23.47
C GLY A 303 -4.57 -4.97 -24.32
N TRP A 304 -5.45 -5.95 -24.51
CA TRP A 304 -6.76 -5.76 -25.16
C TRP A 304 -7.68 -4.78 -24.42
N MET A 305 -7.46 -4.56 -23.13
CA MET A 305 -8.27 -3.66 -22.31
C MET A 305 -7.98 -2.19 -22.61
N GLY A 306 -6.83 -1.89 -23.25
CA GLY A 306 -6.31 -0.54 -23.37
C GLY A 306 -6.03 0.08 -22.00
N GLN A 307 -6.27 1.38 -21.88
CA GLN A 307 -6.23 2.09 -20.61
C GLN A 307 -7.56 1.94 -19.87
N GLN A 308 -7.57 2.34 -18.61
CA GLN A 308 -8.72 2.26 -17.71
C GLN A 308 -9.95 2.98 -18.28
N LYS A 309 -9.76 4.10 -19.00
CA LYS A 309 -10.84 4.82 -19.68
C LYS A 309 -11.51 3.97 -20.78
N ASP A 310 -10.72 3.24 -21.55
CA ASP A 310 -11.18 2.39 -22.66
C ASP A 310 -11.91 1.18 -22.08
N TYR A 311 -11.34 0.57 -21.04
CA TYR A 311 -11.99 -0.50 -20.27
C TYR A 311 -13.30 -0.07 -19.62
N GLN A 312 -13.36 1.15 -19.07
CA GLN A 312 -14.58 1.73 -18.51
C GLN A 312 -15.68 1.89 -19.57
N GLU A 313 -15.31 2.30 -20.78
CA GLU A 313 -16.25 2.42 -21.89
C GLU A 313 -16.81 1.06 -22.31
N MET A 314 -15.97 0.04 -22.45
CA MET A 314 -16.40 -1.34 -22.74
C MET A 314 -17.34 -1.87 -21.65
N CYS A 315 -17.01 -1.65 -20.38
CA CYS A 315 -17.88 -2.03 -19.26
C CYS A 315 -19.23 -1.32 -19.32
N LYS A 316 -19.24 -0.01 -19.61
CA LYS A 316 -20.46 0.79 -19.73
C LYS A 316 -21.39 0.25 -20.81
N GLN A 317 -20.86 -0.12 -21.98
CA GLN A 317 -21.63 -0.70 -23.09
C GLN A 317 -22.31 -2.02 -22.69
N LYS A 318 -21.70 -2.79 -21.79
CA LYS A 318 -22.24 -4.06 -21.26
C LYS A 318 -22.94 -3.94 -19.91
N LYS A 319 -23.16 -2.72 -19.40
CA LYS A 319 -23.77 -2.44 -18.08
C LYS A 319 -23.04 -3.16 -16.93
N LYS A 320 -21.71 -3.24 -17.02
CA LYS A 320 -20.83 -3.83 -16.00
C LYS A 320 -20.16 -2.74 -15.17
N ASN A 321 -19.86 -3.07 -13.91
CA ASN A 321 -19.11 -2.17 -13.04
C ASN A 321 -17.61 -2.25 -13.39
N PRO A 322 -16.96 -1.15 -13.81
CA PRO A 322 -15.57 -1.16 -14.28
C PRO A 322 -14.53 -1.25 -13.16
N LEU A 323 -14.94 -1.26 -11.88
CA LEU A 323 -14.04 -1.55 -10.76
C LEU A 323 -13.67 -3.04 -10.70
N TYR A 324 -14.47 -3.89 -11.34
CA TYR A 324 -14.24 -5.32 -11.38
C TYR A 324 -13.65 -5.75 -12.72
N TYR A 325 -12.83 -6.79 -12.70
CA TYR A 325 -12.32 -7.44 -13.89
C TYR A 325 -13.42 -8.29 -14.56
N TRP A 326 -13.60 -8.07 -15.86
CA TRP A 326 -14.47 -8.82 -16.75
C TRP A 326 -13.62 -9.28 -17.94
N ASP A 327 -13.68 -10.56 -18.27
CA ASP A 327 -12.91 -11.12 -19.38
C ASP A 327 -13.39 -10.62 -20.76
N LYS A 328 -12.56 -10.83 -21.80
CA LYS A 328 -12.85 -10.47 -23.20
C LYS A 328 -14.23 -10.93 -23.64
N LYS A 329 -14.56 -12.19 -23.34
CA LYS A 329 -15.83 -12.83 -23.71
C LYS A 329 -17.02 -12.12 -23.08
N THR A 330 -16.93 -11.77 -21.80
CA THR A 330 -17.96 -11.05 -21.06
C THR A 330 -18.18 -9.65 -21.62
N LEU A 331 -17.10 -9.00 -22.08
CA LEU A 331 -17.18 -7.68 -22.71
C LEU A 331 -17.48 -7.71 -24.21
N GLY A 332 -17.54 -8.90 -24.82
CA GLY A 332 -17.82 -9.06 -26.25
C GLY A 332 -16.71 -8.53 -27.15
N VAL A 333 -15.46 -8.62 -26.68
CA VAL A 333 -14.25 -8.34 -27.46
C VAL A 333 -13.81 -9.65 -28.10
N GLU A 334 -13.70 -9.66 -29.43
CA GLU A 334 -13.24 -10.82 -30.21
C GLU A 334 -11.74 -11.11 -30.01
#